data_AF-A0A1T4QDH8-F1
#
_entry.id   AF-A0A1T4QDH8-F1
#
_cell.length_a   1.000
_cell.length_b   1.000
_cell.length_c   1.000
_cell.angle_alpha   90.00
_cell.angle_beta   90.00
_cell.angle_gamma   90.00
#
_symmetry.space_group_name_H-M   'P 1'
#
loop_
_entity.id
_entity.type
_entity.pdbx_description
1 polymer ?
#
loop_
_entity_poly.entity_id
_entity_poly.type
_entity_poly.pdbx_seq_one_letter_code
_entity_poly.pdbx_strand_id
1 'polypeptide(L)' 'MPTNIKENGFETLIVEYLVSQNGYEEDSNEDYNKTYVIDETRLFRFLNETQKQKMDELRILESEIEKRNS' A
#
# COMPACT_ATOMS: atom_id res chain seq x y z
N MET A 1 -27.93 13.67 -3.07
CA MET A 1 -28.22 12.34 -2.50
C MET A 1 -28.36 12.50 -1.00
N PRO A 2 -29.39 11.99 -0.32
CA PRO A 2 -29.43 12.01 1.14
C PRO A 2 -28.28 11.17 1.70
N THR A 3 -27.54 11.73 2.65
CA THR A 3 -26.41 11.05 3.30
C THR A 3 -26.90 9.82 4.06
N ASN A 4 -26.40 8.64 3.71
CA ASN A 4 -26.67 7.43 4.47
C ASN A 4 -25.98 7.53 5.84
N ILE A 5 -26.77 7.73 6.89
CA ILE A 5 -26.31 7.86 8.29
C ILE A 5 -26.26 6.53 9.04
N LYS A 6 -26.48 5.39 8.37
CA LYS A 6 -26.15 4.08 8.95
C LYS A 6 -24.63 3.91 8.99
N GLU A 7 -24.17 2.98 9.82
CA GLU A 7 -22.75 2.68 10.05
C GLU A 7 -21.94 2.57 8.75
N ASN A 8 -22.42 1.79 7.78
CA ASN A 8 -21.75 1.64 6.48
C ASN A 8 -21.61 2.95 5.69
N GLY A 9 -22.60 3.83 5.77
CA GLY A 9 -22.55 5.13 5.12
C GLY A 9 -21.63 6.11 5.85
N PHE A 10 -21.54 5.99 7.18
CA PHE A 10 -20.58 6.75 7.97
C PHE A 10 -19.13 6.30 7.75
N GLU A 11 -18.87 5.00 7.70
CA GLU A 11 -17.56 4.44 7.33
C GLU A 11 -17.12 4.92 5.95
N THR A 12 -18.03 4.88 4.97
CA THR A 12 -17.75 5.37 3.61
C THR A 12 -17.34 6.84 3.62
N LEU A 13 -18.04 7.69 4.37
CA LEU A 13 -17.71 9.12 4.48
C LEU A 13 -16.34 9.35 5.12
N ILE A 14 -15.98 8.56 6.15
CA ILE A 14 -14.68 8.64 6.80
C ILE A 14 -13.57 8.27 5.80
N VAL A 15 -13.74 7.15 5.10
CA VAL A 15 -12.78 6.69 4.08
C VAL A 15 -12.61 7.75 2.99
N GLU A 16 -13.72 8.24 2.42
CA GLU A 16 -13.70 9.26 1.37
C GLU A 16 -12.97 10.53 1.83
N TYR A 17 -13.19 10.98 3.07
CA TYR A 17 -12.51 12.17 3.59
C TYR A 17 -11.01 11.96 3.77
N LEU A 18 -10.60 10.81 4.31
CA LEU A 18 -9.19 10.48 4.50
C LEU A 18 -8.47 10.38 3.14
N VAL A 19 -9.08 9.70 2.17
CA VAL A 19 -8.47 9.51 0.85
C VAL A 19 -8.44 10.81 0.05
N SER A 20 -9.59 11.49 -0.09
CA SER A 20 -9.71 12.63 -1.00
C SER A 20 -9.12 13.93 -0.45
N GLN A 21 -9.15 14.14 0.86
CA GLN A 21 -8.76 15.43 1.47
C GLN A 21 -7.43 15.38 2.22
N ASN A 22 -6.98 14.20 2.64
CA ASN A 22 -5.80 14.06 3.51
C ASN A 22 -4.69 13.19 2.89
N GLY A 23 -4.89 12.70 1.65
CA GLY A 23 -3.89 11.93 0.91
C GLY A 23 -3.62 10.54 1.49
N TYR A 24 -4.54 10.01 2.30
CA TYR A 24 -4.46 8.62 2.74
C TYR A 24 -4.80 7.68 1.58
N GLU A 25 -4.27 6.46 1.66
CA GLU A 25 -4.61 5.39 0.75
C GLU A 25 -5.43 4.35 1.48
N GLU A 26 -6.65 4.09 1.00
CA GLU A 26 -7.46 2.98 1.46
C GLU A 26 -6.76 1.66 1.16
N ASP A 27 -6.84 0.71 2.10
CA ASP A 27 -6.16 -0.57 1.98
C ASP A 27 -7.13 -1.69 1.61
N SER A 28 -6.82 -2.38 0.51
CA SER A 28 -7.41 -3.67 0.18
C SER A 28 -6.39 -4.72 0.61
N ASN A 29 -6.69 -5.44 1.70
CA ASN A 29 -5.84 -6.41 2.40
C ASN A 29 -5.49 -7.67 1.57
N GLU A 30 -5.29 -7.53 0.27
CA GLU A 30 -5.05 -8.60 -0.70
C GLU A 30 -3.60 -9.10 -0.64
N ASP A 31 -2.64 -8.21 -0.40
CA ASP A 31 -1.20 -8.52 -0.42
C ASP A 31 -0.54 -8.55 0.97
N TYR A 32 -1.33 -8.62 2.03
CA TYR A 32 -0.80 -8.60 3.39
C TYR A 32 -0.14 -9.92 3.78
N ASN A 33 1.16 -9.84 4.05
CA ASN A 33 1.94 -10.98 4.51
C ASN A 33 1.64 -11.23 6.00
N LYS A 34 0.85 -12.27 6.31
CA LYS A 34 0.51 -12.64 7.70
C LYS A 34 1.68 -13.15 8.53
N THR A 35 2.73 -13.67 7.88
CA THR A 35 3.93 -14.17 8.57
C THR A 35 4.76 -13.02 9.13
N TYR A 36 4.89 -11.94 8.34
CA TYR A 36 5.68 -10.77 8.72
C TYR A 36 4.83 -9.59 9.20
N VAL A 37 3.50 -9.67 9.11
CA VAL A 37 2.54 -8.66 9.57
C VAL A 37 2.77 -7.32 8.81
N ILE A 38 3.06 -7.42 7.50
CA ILE A 38 3.49 -6.32 6.65
C ILE A 38 2.79 -6.40 5.28
N ASP A 39 2.38 -5.24 4.76
CA ASP A 39 2.06 -5.03 3.34
C ASP A 39 3.37 -4.75 2.58
N GLU A 40 3.85 -5.76 1.85
CA GLU A 40 5.12 -5.68 1.13
C GLU A 40 5.06 -4.67 -0.01
N THR A 41 3.93 -4.57 -0.71
CA THR A 41 3.71 -3.63 -1.81
C THR A 41 3.88 -2.19 -1.32
N ARG A 42 3.23 -1.82 -0.20
CA ARG A 42 3.38 -0.49 0.41
C ARG A 42 4.80 -0.26 0.93
N LEU A 43 5.40 -1.26 1.57
CA LEU A 43 6.76 -1.14 2.09
C LEU A 43 7.75 -0.84 0.96
N PHE A 44 7.73 -1.63 -0.12
CA PHE A 44 8.64 -1.42 -1.25
C PHE A 44 8.38 -0.11 -1.99
N ARG A 45 7.11 0.29 -2.16
CA ARG A 45 6.79 1.60 -2.73
C ARG A 45 7.36 2.74 -1.87
N PHE A 46 7.12 2.72 -0.57
CA PHE A 46 7.63 3.71 0.37
C PHE A 46 9.16 3.78 0.37
N LEU A 47 9.84 2.64 0.41
CA LEU A 47 11.31 2.58 0.37
C LEU A 47 11.86 3.08 -0.97
N ASN A 48 11.20 2.78 -2.09
CA ASN A 48 11.60 3.32 -3.39
C ASN A 48 11.41 4.84 -3.48
N GLU A 49 10.35 5.38 -2.90
CA GLU A 49 10.08 6.82 -2.92
C GLU A 49 11.03 7.60 -1.98
N THR A 50 11.39 7.02 -0.83
CA THR A 50 12.15 7.73 0.21
C THR A 50 13.64 7.38 0.25
N GLN A 51 14.03 6.20 -0.22
CA GLN A 51 15.37 5.63 -0.06
C GLN A 51 15.90 4.99 -1.35
N LYS A 52 15.57 5.56 -2.52
CA LYS A 52 15.89 4.99 -3.84
C LYS A 52 17.33 4.51 -3.99
N GLN A 53 18.32 5.31 -3.59
CA GLN A 53 19.74 4.93 -3.72
C GLN A 53 20.05 3.63 -2.96
N LYS A 54 19.49 3.46 -1.75
CA LYS A 54 19.70 2.25 -0.95
C LYS A 54 19.01 1.05 -1.57
N MET A 55 17.82 1.25 -2.12
CA MET A 55 17.09 0.20 -2.85
C MET A 55 17.87 -0.26 -4.09
N ASP A 56 18.44 0.68 -4.85
CA ASP A 56 19.25 0.39 -6.03
C ASP A 56 20.57 -0.32 -5.64
N GLU A 57 21.24 0.11 -4.56
CA GLU A 57 22.44 -0.55 -4.02
C GLU A 57 22.19 -2.01 -3.59
N LEU A 58 21.01 -2.28 -3.01
CA LEU A 58 20.63 -3.60 -2.52
C LEU A 58 20.20 -4.55 -3.65
N ARG A 59 19.85 -4.03 -4.84
CA ARG A 59 19.42 -4.81 -6.03
C ARG A 59 18.30 -5.84 -5.75
N ILE A 60 17.48 -5.60 -4.73
CA ILE A 60 16.45 -6.55 -4.24
C ILE A 60 15.44 -6.86 -5.35
N LEU A 61 15.04 -5.86 -6.13
CA LEU A 61 14.06 -5.99 -7.22
C LEU A 61 14.62 -6.65 -8.48
N GLU A 62 15.94 -6.70 -8.64
CA GLU A 62 16.59 -7.35 -9.78
C GLU A 62 16.66 -8.87 -9.62
N SER A 63 16.67 -9.34 -8.37
CA SER A 63 16.78 -10.77 -8.04
C SER A 63 15.59 -11.62 -8.52
N GLU A 64 14.39 -11.05 -8.66
CA GLU A 64 13.22 -11.77 -9.18
C GLU A 64 13.28 -11.98 -10.71
N ILE A 65 13.88 -11.03 -11.45
CA ILE A 65 14.13 -11.16 -12.89
C ILE A 65 15.19 -12.24 -13.14
N GLU A 66 16.18 -12.39 -12.25
CA GLU A 66 17.17 -13.48 -12.31
C GLU A 66 16.56 -14.84 -11.91
N LYS A 67 15.69 -14.91 -10.90
CA LYS A 67 15.01 -16.17 -10.49
C LYS A 67 14.13 -16.78 -11.58
N ARG A 68 13.55 -15.97 -12.47
CA ARG A 68 12.68 -16.44 -13.56
C ARG A 68 13.44 -16.83 -14.83
N ASN A 69 14.71 -16.42 -14.95
CA ASN A 69 15.56 -16.66 -16.11
C ASN A 69 16.76 -17.59 -15.81
N SER A 70 16.79 -18.23 -14.63
CA SER A 70 17.80 -19.22 -14.24
C SER A 70 17.20 -20.62 -14.16
#